data_AF-A0A954VUK2-F1
#
_entry.id   AF-A0A954VUK2-F1
#
_cell.length_a   1.000
_cell.length_b   1.000
_cell.length_c   1.000
_cell.angle_alpha   90.00
_cell.angle_beta   90.00
_cell.angle_gamma   90.00
#
_symmetry.space_group_name_H-M   'P 1'
#
loop_
_entity.id
_entity.type
_entity.pdbx_description
1 polymer ?
#
loop_
_entity_poly.entity_id
_entity_poly.type
_entity_poly.pdbx_seq_one_letter_code
_entity_poly.pdbx_strand_id
1 'polypeptide(L)'
;MLLTSKTGKRRAVLGTLAVTLVVAIISPGVWAQNDNNNTDDTGGDTTIIAGNLPGAGVVVDALGVVSMKRIDGTGELSRRRRLEAKSKLDANVAKASDSRKISLNRLANAVRESVDANQPITDELKFLAGLTKIQHVFYYPETKDIVIAGPAEGFMLDDMERPVGIFTGEPTLLLEDLVVALRTFGPGVKRIGSVGCSIDPTQDGLQRMQDFLQELSRRNLRPSDAEFIADGLQKSLGLQEVTITGIPANTHFANILVEADYRMKLIGIGLEVPPVRLKSYAERANAASLQRNAMQRWYFVPDYETVCISDDGLAAEIRGHGVKLVGANELVRADGTRMETNRVDQASERFCQDFTKQYPNLAAKAPVY
;
A
#
# COMPACT_ATOMS: atom_id res chain seq x y z
N MET A 1 -29.67 -23.55 -66.10
CA MET A 1 -30.80 -23.29 -65.19
C MET A 1 -30.66 -24.24 -64.02
N LEU A 2 -30.27 -23.72 -62.84
CA LEU A 2 -30.41 -24.23 -61.45
C LEU A 2 -30.08 -25.73 -61.17
N LEU A 3 -29.40 -26.17 -60.10
CA LEU A 3 -29.03 -25.61 -58.80
C LEU A 3 -27.99 -26.58 -58.19
N THR A 4 -26.90 -26.06 -57.62
CA THR A 4 -25.88 -26.82 -56.90
C THR A 4 -26.23 -26.96 -55.41
N SER A 5 -26.05 -28.15 -54.83
CA SER A 5 -26.26 -28.42 -53.41
C SER A 5 -25.12 -27.83 -52.56
N LYS A 6 -25.46 -26.99 -51.58
CA LYS A 6 -24.58 -26.60 -50.47
C LYS A 6 -25.21 -27.06 -49.16
N THR A 7 -24.59 -28.06 -48.54
CA THR A 7 -24.85 -28.51 -47.17
C THR A 7 -24.37 -27.45 -46.18
N GLY A 8 -25.30 -26.91 -45.39
CA GLY A 8 -25.04 -25.90 -44.38
C GLY A 8 -24.43 -26.50 -43.10
N LYS A 9 -23.23 -26.02 -42.73
CA LYS A 9 -22.70 -26.15 -41.36
C LYS A 9 -23.28 -25.02 -40.51
N ARG A 10 -24.26 -25.32 -39.65
CA ARG A 10 -24.62 -24.46 -38.51
C ARG A 10 -23.52 -24.62 -37.45
N ARG A 11 -22.65 -23.62 -37.32
CA ARG A 11 -21.78 -23.45 -36.15
C ARG A 11 -22.63 -22.86 -35.02
N ALA A 12 -22.93 -23.67 -34.02
CA ALA A 12 -23.43 -23.18 -32.74
C ALA A 12 -22.29 -22.43 -32.04
N VAL A 13 -22.48 -21.13 -31.83
CA VAL A 13 -21.64 -20.30 -30.97
C VAL A 13 -22.04 -20.62 -29.53
N LEU A 14 -21.32 -21.53 -28.88
CA LEU A 14 -21.39 -21.70 -27.43
C LEU A 14 -20.51 -20.62 -26.81
N GLY A 15 -21.14 -19.58 -26.26
CA GLY A 15 -20.46 -18.54 -25.50
C GLY A 15 -19.96 -19.10 -24.17
N THR A 16 -18.64 -19.24 -24.03
CA THR A 16 -17.99 -19.62 -22.78
C THR A 16 -17.88 -18.38 -21.87
N LEU A 17 -18.91 -18.15 -21.05
CA LEU A 17 -18.83 -17.21 -19.93
C LEU A 17 -18.12 -17.93 -18.77
N ALA A 18 -16.81 -17.70 -18.67
CA ALA A 18 -16.01 -18.12 -17.53
C ALA A 18 -16.34 -17.18 -16.36
N VAL A 19 -16.96 -17.72 -15.31
CA VAL A 19 -17.04 -17.03 -14.02
C VAL A 19 -15.77 -17.37 -13.25
N THR A 20 -14.94 -16.37 -13.06
CA THR A 20 -13.60 -16.49 -12.50
C THR A 20 -13.65 -16.16 -11.02
N LEU A 21 -13.42 -17.14 -10.17
CA LEU A 21 -13.30 -16.93 -8.74
C LEU A 21 -11.86 -16.73 -8.35
N VAL A 22 -11.55 -15.59 -7.75
CA VAL A 22 -10.19 -15.25 -7.33
C VAL A 22 -10.17 -15.07 -5.84
N VAL A 23 -9.30 -15.84 -5.20
CA VAL A 23 -9.03 -15.73 -3.78
C VAL A 23 -7.53 -15.51 -3.65
N ALA A 24 -7.14 -14.24 -3.60
CA ALA A 24 -6.07 -13.89 -2.67
C ALA A 24 -6.76 -13.56 -1.35
N ILE A 25 -6.18 -14.16 -0.35
CA ILE A 25 -6.77 -14.43 0.93
C ILE A 25 -6.48 -13.19 1.75
N ILE A 26 -7.41 -12.24 1.86
CA ILE A 26 -7.44 -11.30 2.99
C ILE A 26 -8.87 -11.08 3.45
N SER A 27 -9.11 -11.38 4.73
CA SER A 27 -10.33 -11.01 5.42
C SER A 27 -10.27 -9.53 5.79
N PRO A 28 -11.40 -8.79 5.80
CA PRO A 28 -11.46 -7.39 6.22
C PRO A 28 -11.19 -7.16 7.71
N GLY A 29 -10.64 -8.15 8.41
CA GLY A 29 -10.13 -8.02 9.75
C GLY A 29 -8.74 -8.64 9.83
N VAL A 30 -7.80 -7.84 10.29
CA VAL A 30 -6.46 -8.22 10.70
C VAL A 30 -6.36 -7.74 12.14
N TRP A 31 -5.76 -8.50 13.06
CA TRP A 31 -5.45 -8.00 14.41
C TRP A 31 -3.93 -7.89 14.54
N ALA A 32 -3.47 -6.80 15.15
CA ALA A 32 -2.13 -6.72 15.70
C ALA A 32 -2.19 -7.28 17.13
N GLN A 33 -1.45 -8.35 17.42
CA GLN A 33 -1.46 -8.97 18.74
C GLN A 33 -0.74 -8.06 19.75
N ASN A 34 -1.50 -7.52 20.71
CA ASN A 34 -1.00 -7.05 22.00
C ASN A 34 -1.69 -7.89 23.07
N ASP A 35 -0.90 -8.70 23.78
CA ASP A 35 -1.40 -9.54 24.87
C ASP A 35 -1.96 -8.66 26.00
N ASN A 36 -3.29 -8.53 26.06
CA ASN A 36 -3.95 -8.26 27.32
C ASN A 36 -5.35 -8.87 27.35
N ASN A 37 -5.51 -9.75 28.31
CA ASN A 37 -6.65 -10.61 28.54
C ASN A 37 -7.81 -9.78 29.12
N ASN A 38 -8.91 -9.60 28.38
CA ASN A 38 -10.24 -9.48 28.99
C ASN A 38 -11.37 -9.75 27.99
N THR A 39 -12.20 -10.72 28.32
CA THR A 39 -13.46 -11.10 27.66
C THR A 39 -14.52 -10.01 27.83
N ASP A 40 -15.28 -9.72 26.77
CA ASP A 40 -16.75 -9.71 26.85
C ASP A 40 -17.41 -9.74 25.46
N ASP A 41 -18.45 -10.57 25.38
CA ASP A 41 -19.23 -10.97 24.23
C ASP A 41 -20.41 -10.01 24.00
N THR A 42 -20.65 -9.56 22.76
CA THR A 42 -22.01 -9.16 22.33
C THR A 42 -22.12 -9.14 20.80
N GLY A 43 -22.96 -10.04 20.28
CA GLY A 43 -23.24 -10.20 18.85
C GLY A 43 -23.99 -9.02 18.21
N GLY A 44 -23.65 -8.77 16.94
CA GLY A 44 -24.34 -7.82 16.07
C GLY A 44 -24.20 -8.23 14.59
N ASP A 45 -25.29 -8.73 14.04
CA ASP A 45 -25.47 -9.14 12.64
C ASP A 45 -25.20 -7.95 11.69
N THR A 46 -24.13 -8.02 10.88
CA THR A 46 -23.78 -6.95 9.94
C THR A 46 -23.93 -7.45 8.50
N THR A 47 -25.06 -7.09 7.89
CA THR A 47 -25.33 -7.25 6.46
C THR A 47 -24.39 -6.34 5.66
N ILE A 48 -23.48 -6.93 4.87
CA ILE A 48 -22.57 -6.18 3.98
C ILE A 48 -23.22 -6.01 2.61
N ILE A 49 -23.56 -4.77 2.26
CA ILE A 49 -24.02 -4.38 0.92
C ILE A 49 -22.79 -4.11 0.04
N ALA A 50 -22.55 -4.97 -0.94
CA ALA A 50 -21.57 -4.77 -1.99
C ALA A 50 -21.98 -3.61 -2.91
N GLY A 51 -21.35 -2.44 -2.72
CA GLY A 51 -21.54 -1.25 -3.52
C GLY A 51 -20.20 -0.70 -4.02
N ASN A 52 -20.17 -0.36 -5.31
CA ASN A 52 -19.05 0.18 -6.07
C ASN A 52 -18.52 1.51 -5.46
N LEU A 53 -17.27 1.55 -4.99
CA LEU A 53 -16.70 2.71 -4.26
C LEU A 53 -15.34 3.16 -4.83
N PRO A 54 -15.25 4.35 -5.45
CA PRO A 54 -13.98 5.00 -5.75
C PRO A 54 -13.41 5.70 -4.51
N GLY A 55 -12.17 5.35 -4.12
CA GLY A 55 -11.42 6.03 -3.05
C GLY A 55 -11.82 5.57 -1.65
N ALA A 56 -11.32 4.42 -1.22
CA ALA A 56 -11.44 3.94 0.15
C ALA A 56 -10.10 4.17 0.89
N GLY A 57 -10.19 4.80 2.06
CA GLY A 57 -9.10 4.86 3.03
C GLY A 57 -9.13 3.65 3.93
N VAL A 58 -7.96 3.14 4.29
CA VAL A 58 -7.85 2.11 5.32
C VAL A 58 -7.57 2.79 6.66
N VAL A 59 -8.35 2.42 7.68
CA VAL A 59 -8.20 2.91 9.05
C VAL A 59 -8.05 1.70 9.95
N VAL A 60 -6.98 1.67 10.75
CA VAL A 60 -6.78 0.68 11.81
C VAL A 60 -7.51 1.19 13.05
N ASP A 61 -8.51 0.46 13.54
CA ASP A 61 -9.20 0.81 14.78
C ASP A 61 -8.36 0.49 16.03
N ALA A 62 -8.85 0.89 17.21
CA ALA A 62 -8.16 0.67 18.48
C ALA A 62 -7.99 -0.82 18.87
N LEU A 63 -8.67 -1.72 18.17
CA LEU A 63 -8.54 -3.18 18.28
C LEU A 63 -7.57 -3.76 17.24
N GLY A 64 -6.93 -2.90 16.43
CA GLY A 64 -6.00 -3.31 15.40
C GLY A 64 -6.67 -3.73 14.08
N VAL A 65 -7.98 -3.52 13.94
CA VAL A 65 -8.78 -3.95 12.78
C VAL A 65 -8.74 -2.91 11.67
N VAL A 66 -8.35 -3.39 10.49
CA VAL A 66 -8.22 -2.63 9.24
C VAL A 66 -9.61 -2.47 8.58
N SER A 67 -10.22 -1.28 8.64
CA SER A 67 -11.55 -0.99 8.08
C SER A 67 -11.53 0.08 6.98
N MET A 68 -12.47 0.03 6.04
CA MET A 68 -12.59 1.01 4.95
C MET A 68 -13.47 2.20 5.35
N LYS A 69 -12.96 3.44 5.24
CA LYS A 69 -13.70 4.68 5.50
C LYS A 69 -14.14 5.37 4.20
N ARG A 70 -15.39 5.86 4.18
CA ARG A 70 -16.00 6.56 3.04
C ARG A 70 -15.44 7.98 2.88
N ILE A 71 -15.15 8.38 1.63
CA ILE A 71 -14.77 9.74 1.25
C ILE A 71 -15.97 10.47 0.61
N ASP A 72 -16.06 11.79 0.78
CA ASP A 72 -17.08 12.62 0.13
C ASP A 72 -16.86 12.70 -1.39
N GLY A 73 -17.90 12.42 -2.18
CA GLY A 73 -17.82 12.37 -3.65
C GLY A 73 -17.95 13.74 -4.34
N THR A 74 -18.25 14.81 -3.60
CA THR A 74 -18.56 16.14 -4.20
C THR A 74 -17.35 17.06 -4.38
N GLY A 75 -16.26 16.86 -3.62
CA GLY A 75 -15.03 17.65 -3.70
C GLY A 75 -15.13 19.10 -3.24
N GLU A 76 -16.30 19.56 -2.78
CA GLU A 76 -16.50 20.92 -2.27
C GLU A 76 -15.78 21.14 -0.93
N LEU A 77 -15.82 20.14 -0.04
CA LEU A 77 -15.10 20.16 1.23
C LEU A 77 -13.59 20.28 1.01
N SER A 78 -13.03 19.49 0.10
CA SER A 78 -11.60 19.51 -0.22
C SER A 78 -11.19 20.86 -0.84
N ARG A 79 -12.05 21.50 -1.66
CA ARG A 79 -11.79 22.85 -2.19
C ARG A 79 -11.79 23.92 -1.09
N ARG A 80 -12.75 23.88 -0.16
CA ARG A 80 -12.81 24.83 0.97
C ARG A 80 -11.59 24.69 1.88
N ARG A 81 -11.18 23.45 2.18
CA ARG A 81 -9.96 23.15 2.96
C ARG A 81 -8.69 23.70 2.33
N ARG A 82 -8.51 23.58 1.00
CA ARG A 82 -7.35 24.19 0.31
C ARG A 82 -7.27 25.70 0.51
N LEU A 83 -8.40 26.40 0.47
CA LEU A 83 -8.44 27.86 0.64
C LEU A 83 -8.09 28.26 2.07
N GLU A 84 -8.60 27.53 3.06
CA GLU A 84 -8.30 27.77 4.48
C GLU A 84 -6.86 27.39 4.85
N ALA A 85 -6.31 26.32 4.30
CA ALA A 85 -4.92 25.93 4.55
C ALA A 85 -3.94 27.00 4.03
N LYS A 86 -4.18 27.53 2.82
CA LYS A 86 -3.34 28.59 2.26
C LYS A 86 -3.31 29.87 3.11
N SER A 87 -4.38 30.19 3.84
CA SER A 87 -4.43 31.40 4.67
C SER A 87 -3.81 31.22 6.05
N LYS A 88 -3.66 29.97 6.54
CA LYS A 88 -3.08 29.66 7.85
C LYS A 88 -1.56 29.49 7.81
N LEU A 89 -1.01 29.04 6.68
CA LEU A 89 0.42 28.78 6.53
C LEU A 89 1.24 30.07 6.43
N ASP A 90 2.47 30.03 6.94
CA ASP A 90 3.47 31.04 6.63
C ASP A 90 3.68 31.16 5.11
N ALA A 91 3.88 32.39 4.62
CA ALA A 91 3.99 32.68 3.20
C ALA A 91 5.13 31.90 2.50
N ASN A 92 6.22 31.61 3.21
CA ASN A 92 7.35 30.86 2.64
C ASN A 92 7.07 29.36 2.59
N VAL A 93 6.27 28.83 3.53
CA VAL A 93 5.86 27.42 3.55
C VAL A 93 4.78 27.15 2.51
N ALA A 94 3.82 28.08 2.38
CA ALA A 94 2.73 27.99 1.41
C ALA A 94 3.20 27.99 -0.06
N LYS A 95 4.37 28.58 -0.34
CA LYS A 95 4.96 28.64 -1.67
C LYS A 95 5.56 27.28 -2.06
N ALA A 96 5.33 26.84 -3.30
CA ALA A 96 6.01 25.67 -3.86
C ALA A 96 7.51 25.94 -4.08
N SER A 97 8.34 24.92 -3.86
CA SER A 97 9.78 24.93 -4.04
C SER A 97 10.26 23.58 -4.57
N ASP A 98 11.04 23.60 -5.64
CA ASP A 98 11.63 22.37 -6.19
C ASP A 98 12.75 21.79 -5.29
N SER A 99 13.28 22.60 -4.38
CA SER A 99 14.40 22.22 -3.51
C SER A 99 14.34 22.96 -2.16
N ARG A 100 13.32 22.66 -1.36
CA ARG A 100 13.24 23.13 0.03
C ARG A 100 14.28 22.39 0.86
N LYS A 101 15.09 23.15 1.59
CA LYS A 101 16.20 22.63 2.42
C LYS A 101 15.82 22.67 3.88
N ILE A 102 15.99 21.55 4.58
CA ILE A 102 15.71 21.41 6.00
C ILE A 102 16.96 20.91 6.70
N SER A 103 17.51 21.75 7.58
CA SER A 103 18.60 21.36 8.48
C SER A 103 18.06 20.45 9.57
N LEU A 104 18.61 19.23 9.66
CA LEU A 104 18.27 18.27 10.71
C LEU A 104 18.70 18.77 12.08
N ASN A 105 19.81 19.50 12.17
CA ASN A 105 20.31 20.05 13.43
C ASN A 105 19.36 21.14 13.95
N ARG A 106 18.94 22.06 13.08
CA ARG A 106 18.00 23.14 13.45
C ARG A 106 16.60 22.58 13.73
N LEU A 107 16.14 21.62 12.94
CA LEU A 107 14.90 20.89 13.17
C LEU A 107 14.89 20.23 14.55
N ALA A 108 15.97 19.50 14.89
CA ALA A 108 16.09 18.85 16.19
C ALA A 108 16.12 19.85 17.36
N ASN A 109 16.78 21.00 17.18
CA ASN A 109 16.78 22.05 18.20
C ASN A 109 15.40 22.68 18.37
N ALA A 110 14.70 23.03 17.29
CA ALA A 110 13.35 23.59 17.36
C ALA A 110 12.35 22.63 18.02
N VAL A 111 12.43 21.34 17.70
CA VAL A 111 11.62 20.30 18.35
C VAL A 111 11.96 20.20 19.84
N ARG A 112 13.26 20.24 20.20
CA ARG A 112 13.69 20.20 21.60
C ARG A 112 13.18 21.41 22.38
N GLU A 113 13.27 22.61 21.80
CA GLU A 113 12.73 23.84 22.42
C GLU A 113 11.22 23.73 22.68
N SER A 114 10.44 23.21 21.73
CA SER A 114 9.01 22.96 21.95
C SER A 114 8.76 21.97 23.07
N VAL A 115 9.51 20.86 23.10
CA VAL A 115 9.38 19.81 24.13
C VAL A 115 9.77 20.34 25.52
N ASP A 116 10.90 21.03 25.63
CA ASP A 116 11.41 21.60 26.90
C ASP A 116 10.45 22.69 27.43
N ALA A 117 9.81 23.44 26.53
CA ALA A 117 8.78 24.42 26.88
C ALA A 117 7.39 23.79 27.14
N ASN A 118 7.25 22.46 27.02
CA ASN A 118 5.98 21.73 27.10
C ASN A 118 4.90 22.28 26.15
N GLN A 119 5.33 22.71 24.96
CA GLN A 119 4.48 23.23 23.90
C GLN A 119 4.27 22.18 22.80
N PRO A 120 3.10 22.19 22.13
CA PRO A 120 2.87 21.30 21.01
C PRO A 120 3.82 21.63 19.85
N ILE A 121 4.38 20.60 19.23
CA ILE A 121 5.16 20.74 17.99
C ILE A 121 4.20 21.27 16.90
N THR A 122 4.62 22.33 16.21
CA THR A 122 3.79 22.95 15.16
C THR A 122 3.66 22.04 13.93
N ASP A 123 2.60 22.26 13.14
CA ASP A 123 2.34 21.43 11.97
C ASP A 123 3.40 21.63 10.88
N GLU A 124 4.03 22.80 10.80
CA GLU A 124 5.18 23.04 9.92
C GLU A 124 6.37 22.13 10.29
N LEU A 125 6.59 21.86 11.57
CA LEU A 125 7.65 20.94 11.99
C LEU A 125 7.22 19.48 11.78
N LYS A 126 5.97 19.13 12.12
CA LYS A 126 5.43 17.77 11.96
C LYS A 126 5.45 17.30 10.51
N PHE A 127 5.12 18.17 9.56
CA PHE A 127 5.04 17.84 8.13
C PHE A 127 6.27 18.30 7.35
N LEU A 128 7.39 18.52 8.04
CA LEU A 128 8.69 18.90 7.46
C LEU A 128 8.55 20.04 6.44
N ALA A 129 7.82 21.08 6.83
CA ALA A 129 7.49 22.23 6.01
C ALA A 129 6.98 21.83 4.62
N GLY A 130 6.11 20.82 4.53
CA GLY A 130 5.50 20.35 3.28
C GLY A 130 6.46 19.70 2.29
N LEU A 131 7.61 19.20 2.75
CA LEU A 131 8.52 18.40 1.93
C LEU A 131 7.80 17.12 1.50
N THR A 132 7.59 16.92 0.20
CA THR A 132 6.93 15.70 -0.31
C THR A 132 7.95 14.58 -0.53
N LYS A 133 9.23 14.92 -0.66
CA LYS A 133 10.28 13.94 -0.97
C LYS A 133 11.69 14.41 -0.58
N ILE A 134 12.53 13.45 -0.20
CA ILE A 134 13.98 13.64 -0.08
C ILE A 134 14.63 13.22 -1.40
N GLN A 135 15.27 14.16 -2.08
CA GLN A 135 16.09 13.90 -3.27
C GLN A 135 17.57 14.03 -2.97
N HIS A 136 17.93 14.99 -2.12
CA HIS A 136 19.31 15.31 -1.81
C HIS A 136 19.55 15.32 -0.31
N VAL A 137 20.75 14.91 0.08
CA VAL A 137 21.28 15.07 1.43
C VAL A 137 22.61 15.79 1.30
N PHE A 138 22.77 16.91 2.01
CA PHE A 138 23.99 17.69 2.06
C PHE A 138 24.58 17.63 3.46
N TYR A 139 25.91 17.53 3.54
CA TYR A 139 26.66 17.75 4.76
C TYR A 139 27.50 19.01 4.60
N TYR A 140 27.30 19.98 5.48
CA TYR A 140 28.06 21.23 5.52
C TYR A 140 29.12 21.14 6.64
N PRO A 141 30.42 20.94 6.33
CA PRO A 141 31.44 20.69 7.35
C PRO A 141 31.64 21.87 8.32
N GLU A 142 31.57 23.09 7.79
CA GLU A 142 31.79 24.32 8.58
C GLU A 142 30.77 24.48 9.70
N THR A 143 29.52 24.12 9.43
CA THR A 143 28.42 24.19 10.41
C THR A 143 28.12 22.84 11.06
N LYS A 144 28.78 21.76 10.60
CA LYS A 144 28.48 20.36 10.94
C LYS A 144 26.98 20.03 10.78
N ASP A 145 26.39 20.58 9.73
CA ASP A 145 24.95 20.52 9.50
C ASP A 145 24.61 19.48 8.44
N ILE A 146 23.59 18.66 8.71
CA ILE A 146 23.04 17.72 7.76
C ILE A 146 21.72 18.29 7.26
N VAL A 147 21.61 18.47 5.95
CA VAL A 147 20.46 19.11 5.30
C VAL A 147 19.82 18.12 4.33
N ILE A 148 18.54 17.82 4.54
CA ILE A 148 17.72 17.10 3.56
C ILE A 148 17.07 18.12 2.63
N ALA A 149 16.92 17.77 1.36
CA ALA A 149 16.31 18.64 0.38
C ALA A 149 15.54 17.90 -0.72
N GLY A 150 14.51 18.57 -1.24
CA GLY A 150 13.68 18.07 -2.32
C GLY A 150 12.45 18.95 -2.56
N PRO A 151 11.51 18.49 -3.40
CA PRO A 151 10.29 19.23 -3.70
C PRO A 151 9.43 19.37 -2.45
N ALA A 152 8.86 20.56 -2.30
CA ALA A 152 7.99 20.89 -1.20
C ALA A 152 6.97 21.95 -1.61
N GLU A 153 5.85 21.97 -0.91
CA GLU A 153 4.77 22.91 -1.17
C GLU A 153 3.97 23.22 0.09
N GLY A 154 2.96 24.09 -0.02
CA GLY A 154 1.99 24.25 1.06
C GLY A 154 1.20 22.95 1.25
N PHE A 155 0.85 22.63 2.49
CA PHE A 155 0.18 21.38 2.85
C PHE A 155 -1.21 21.60 3.43
N MET A 156 -2.05 20.58 3.37
CA MET A 156 -3.36 20.52 4.00
C MET A 156 -3.67 19.11 4.47
N LEU A 157 -4.66 18.95 5.34
CA LEU A 157 -5.21 17.64 5.65
C LEU A 157 -6.30 17.25 4.65
N ASP A 158 -6.16 16.06 4.06
CA ASP A 158 -7.18 15.47 3.21
C ASP A 158 -8.41 15.00 4.02
N ASP A 159 -9.38 14.39 3.34
CA ASP A 159 -10.63 13.93 3.98
C ASP A 159 -10.42 12.78 4.97
N MET A 160 -9.23 12.16 4.95
CA MET A 160 -8.78 11.11 5.86
C MET A 160 -7.78 11.63 6.90
N GLU A 161 -7.65 12.97 7.04
CA GLU A 161 -6.71 13.63 7.94
C GLU A 161 -5.23 13.34 7.62
N ARG A 162 -4.92 12.98 6.38
CA ARG A 162 -3.54 12.79 5.90
C ARG A 162 -2.99 14.11 5.37
N PRO A 163 -1.76 14.47 5.73
CA PRO A 163 -1.15 15.70 5.24
C PRO A 163 -0.67 15.51 3.79
N VAL A 164 -1.22 16.32 2.90
CA VAL A 164 -0.96 16.30 1.46
C VAL A 164 -0.64 17.68 0.93
N GLY A 165 0.12 17.75 -0.14
CA GLY A 165 0.43 18.98 -0.87
C GLY A 165 -0.82 19.62 -1.47
N ILE A 166 -0.92 20.95 -1.38
CA ILE A 166 -2.09 21.72 -1.85
C ILE A 166 -2.19 21.74 -3.37
N PHE A 167 -1.06 21.75 -4.09
CA PHE A 167 -0.99 21.81 -5.54
C PHE A 167 -0.92 20.42 -6.17
N THR A 168 -0.04 19.54 -5.68
CA THR A 168 0.14 18.21 -6.29
C THR A 168 -0.81 17.14 -5.72
N GLY A 169 -1.21 17.27 -4.45
CA GLY A 169 -1.91 16.21 -3.73
C GLY A 169 -1.01 15.09 -3.23
N GLU A 170 0.32 15.17 -3.41
CA GLU A 170 1.28 14.20 -2.90
C GLU A 170 1.33 14.21 -1.37
N PRO A 171 1.54 13.05 -0.72
CA PRO A 171 1.74 13.00 0.73
C PRO A 171 2.98 13.81 1.15
N THR A 172 2.88 14.52 2.26
CA THR A 172 4.06 15.18 2.86
C THR A 172 4.81 14.20 3.76
N LEU A 173 6.12 14.36 3.84
CA LEU A 173 6.95 13.61 4.78
C LEU A 173 6.66 14.03 6.22
N LEU A 174 6.56 13.03 7.09
CA LEU A 174 6.29 13.23 8.51
C LEU A 174 7.58 13.20 9.33
N LEU A 175 7.65 14.08 10.33
CA LEU A 175 8.71 14.10 11.32
C LEU A 175 8.79 12.79 12.09
N GLU A 176 7.64 12.19 12.45
CA GLU A 176 7.61 10.92 13.19
C GLU A 176 8.24 9.77 12.39
N ASP A 177 7.95 9.67 11.09
CA ASP A 177 8.50 8.64 10.21
C ASP A 177 10.00 8.87 9.96
N LEU A 178 10.42 10.13 9.78
CA LEU A 178 11.83 10.48 9.68
C LEU A 178 12.59 10.08 10.95
N VAL A 179 12.02 10.34 12.13
CA VAL A 179 12.62 9.95 13.42
C VAL A 179 12.73 8.42 13.54
N VAL A 180 11.69 7.68 13.14
CA VAL A 180 11.72 6.22 13.12
C VAL A 180 12.82 5.73 12.19
N ALA A 181 12.92 6.27 10.98
CA ALA A 181 13.96 5.92 10.01
C ALA A 181 15.37 6.17 10.58
N LEU A 182 15.62 7.37 11.13
CA LEU A 182 16.93 7.74 11.69
C LEU A 182 17.33 6.90 12.90
N ARG A 183 16.36 6.53 13.76
CA ARG A 183 16.63 5.66 14.93
C ARG A 183 16.88 4.21 14.54
N THR A 184 16.22 3.74 13.49
CA THR A 184 16.29 2.36 13.02
C THR A 184 17.54 2.11 12.18
N PHE A 185 17.91 3.07 11.34
CA PHE A 185 18.98 2.95 10.35
C PHE A 185 20.16 3.89 10.60
N GLY A 186 20.20 4.51 11.78
CA GLY A 186 21.25 5.42 12.17
C GLY A 186 22.63 4.76 12.29
N PRO A 187 23.70 5.57 12.32
CA PRO A 187 25.06 5.06 12.50
C PRO A 187 25.18 4.30 13.82
N GLY A 188 25.86 3.14 13.80
CA GLY A 188 26.09 2.30 14.98
C GLY A 188 24.97 1.31 15.31
N VAL A 189 23.84 1.34 14.60
CA VAL A 189 22.77 0.35 14.76
C VAL A 189 23.13 -0.93 13.97
N LYS A 190 22.85 -2.11 14.55
CA LYS A 190 23.02 -3.38 13.85
C LYS A 190 22.16 -3.35 12.59
N ARG A 191 22.79 -3.49 11.42
CA ARG A 191 22.08 -3.45 10.13
C ARG A 191 20.95 -4.47 10.12
N ILE A 192 19.71 -3.99 10.15
CA ILE A 192 18.54 -4.82 9.89
C ILE A 192 18.43 -4.96 8.38
N GLY A 193 18.42 -6.21 7.89
CA GLY A 193 18.59 -6.52 6.47
C GLY A 193 17.43 -6.10 5.57
N SER A 194 16.25 -5.82 6.13
CA SER A 194 15.07 -5.39 5.38
C SER A 194 14.06 -4.66 6.27
N VAL A 195 13.29 -3.76 5.67
CA VAL A 195 12.03 -3.25 6.22
C VAL A 195 10.88 -3.76 5.37
N GLY A 196 9.80 -4.14 6.02
CA GLY A 196 8.60 -4.62 5.33
C GLY A 196 7.54 -5.13 6.30
N CYS A 197 6.40 -5.46 5.74
CA CYS A 197 5.33 -6.16 6.44
C CYS A 197 5.00 -7.47 5.71
N SER A 198 4.33 -8.38 6.43
CA SER A 198 3.69 -9.54 5.85
C SER A 198 2.28 -9.66 6.43
N ILE A 199 1.33 -10.09 5.59
CA ILE A 199 -0.03 -10.43 5.97
C ILE A 199 -0.21 -11.88 5.58
N ASP A 200 -0.22 -12.77 6.57
CA ASP A 200 -0.26 -14.21 6.37
C ASP A 200 -1.52 -14.82 7.04
N PRO A 201 -2.19 -15.79 6.38
CA PRO A 201 -3.27 -16.52 7.02
C PRO A 201 -2.75 -17.35 8.18
N THR A 202 -3.57 -17.47 9.23
CA THR A 202 -3.28 -18.34 10.37
C THR A 202 -3.26 -19.82 9.95
N GLN A 203 -2.54 -20.65 10.70
CA GLN A 203 -2.51 -22.10 10.44
C GLN A 203 -3.91 -22.72 10.50
N ASP A 204 -4.72 -22.30 11.48
CA ASP A 204 -6.11 -22.74 11.59
C ASP A 204 -6.97 -22.24 10.43
N GLY A 205 -6.73 -21.01 9.95
CA GLY A 205 -7.38 -20.47 8.76
C GLY A 205 -7.08 -21.27 7.51
N LEU A 206 -5.81 -21.65 7.31
CA LEU A 206 -5.38 -22.51 6.22
C LEU A 206 -6.05 -23.89 6.29
N GLN A 207 -6.17 -24.47 7.48
CA GLN A 207 -6.85 -25.75 7.67
C GLN A 207 -8.33 -25.66 7.28
N ARG A 208 -9.06 -24.66 7.81
CA ARG A 208 -10.48 -24.43 7.48
C ARG A 208 -10.68 -24.22 5.97
N MET A 209 -9.77 -23.49 5.33
CA MET A 209 -9.80 -23.30 3.88
C MET A 209 -9.67 -24.63 3.12
N GLN A 210 -8.74 -25.49 3.53
CA GLN A 210 -8.55 -26.80 2.90
C GLN A 210 -9.79 -27.68 3.06
N ASP A 211 -10.40 -27.66 4.25
CA ASP A 211 -11.62 -28.42 4.52
C ASP A 211 -12.77 -27.94 3.62
N PHE A 212 -12.96 -26.62 3.51
CA PHE A 212 -13.95 -26.03 2.61
C PHE A 212 -13.71 -26.38 1.14
N LEU A 213 -12.47 -26.33 0.66
CA LEU A 213 -12.11 -26.73 -0.70
C LEU A 213 -12.39 -28.22 -0.95
N GLN A 214 -12.15 -29.09 0.02
CA GLN A 214 -12.49 -30.51 -0.08
C GLN A 214 -14.00 -30.72 -0.19
N GLU A 215 -14.81 -29.98 0.57
CA GLU A 215 -16.27 -30.04 0.48
C GLU A 215 -16.77 -29.57 -0.90
N LEU A 216 -16.19 -28.51 -1.43
CA LEU A 216 -16.53 -28.00 -2.77
C LEU A 216 -16.14 -28.96 -3.88
N SER A 217 -15.02 -29.67 -3.74
CA SER A 217 -14.56 -30.66 -4.74
C SER A 217 -15.55 -31.81 -4.92
N ARG A 218 -16.39 -32.08 -3.91
CA ARG A 218 -17.45 -33.10 -3.93
C ARG A 218 -18.75 -32.59 -4.55
N ARG A 219 -18.86 -31.30 -4.88
CA ARG A 219 -20.05 -30.67 -5.48
C ARG A 219 -19.83 -30.42 -6.98
N ASN A 220 -20.91 -30.50 -7.76
CA ASN A 220 -20.90 -30.03 -9.16
C ASN A 220 -20.98 -28.50 -9.19
N LEU A 221 -19.82 -27.84 -9.23
CA LEU A 221 -19.72 -26.39 -9.24
C LEU A 221 -20.21 -25.81 -10.57
N ARG A 222 -21.08 -24.81 -10.51
CA ARG A 222 -21.55 -24.02 -11.65
C ARG A 222 -20.93 -22.62 -11.62
N PRO A 223 -20.85 -21.92 -12.77
CA PRO A 223 -20.36 -20.55 -12.80
C PRO A 223 -21.15 -19.60 -11.87
N SER A 224 -22.45 -19.87 -11.62
CA SER A 224 -23.28 -19.11 -10.69
C SER A 224 -22.84 -19.21 -9.21
N ASP A 225 -22.05 -20.22 -8.86
CA ASP A 225 -21.67 -20.51 -7.47
C ASP A 225 -20.41 -19.74 -7.05
N ALA A 226 -19.84 -18.92 -7.94
CA ALA A 226 -18.61 -18.19 -7.71
C ALA A 226 -18.69 -17.30 -6.46
N GLU A 227 -19.66 -16.40 -6.36
CA GLU A 227 -19.77 -15.50 -5.19
C GLU A 227 -19.84 -16.28 -3.87
N PHE A 228 -20.58 -17.40 -3.85
CA PHE A 228 -20.65 -18.29 -2.69
C PHE A 228 -19.28 -18.91 -2.35
N ILE A 229 -18.50 -19.34 -3.35
CA ILE A 229 -17.17 -19.91 -3.12
C ILE A 229 -16.19 -18.85 -2.62
N ALA A 230 -16.26 -17.61 -3.12
CA ALA A 230 -15.39 -16.51 -2.67
C ALA A 230 -15.67 -16.18 -1.21
N ASP A 231 -16.94 -15.99 -0.88
CA ASP A 231 -17.39 -15.70 0.49
C ASP A 231 -17.03 -16.85 1.44
N GLY A 232 -17.23 -18.10 1.01
CA GLY A 232 -16.86 -19.28 1.81
C GLY A 232 -15.36 -19.41 2.03
N LEU A 233 -14.53 -19.14 1.01
CA LEU A 233 -13.07 -19.14 1.17
C LEU A 233 -12.62 -18.03 2.12
N GLN A 234 -13.13 -16.81 1.92
CA GLN A 234 -12.84 -15.67 2.79
C GLN A 234 -13.19 -15.96 4.26
N LYS A 235 -14.40 -16.47 4.53
CA LYS A 235 -14.84 -16.86 5.88
C LYS A 235 -13.99 -17.97 6.48
N SER A 236 -13.62 -18.96 5.67
CA SER A 236 -12.82 -20.10 6.13
C SER A 236 -11.43 -19.65 6.59
N LEU A 237 -10.79 -18.78 5.83
CA LEU A 237 -9.48 -18.25 6.16
C LEU A 237 -9.53 -17.40 7.42
N GLY A 238 -10.56 -16.55 7.53
CA GLY A 238 -10.74 -15.71 8.69
C GLY A 238 -9.59 -14.71 8.85
N LEU A 239 -9.40 -14.25 10.09
CA LEU A 239 -8.42 -13.21 10.40
C LEU A 239 -6.99 -13.65 10.08
N GLN A 240 -6.17 -12.68 9.72
CA GLN A 240 -4.78 -12.87 9.33
C GLN A 240 -3.83 -12.20 10.30
N GLU A 241 -2.61 -12.72 10.33
CA GLU A 241 -1.55 -12.23 11.17
C GLU A 241 -0.71 -11.21 10.38
N VAL A 242 -0.53 -10.03 10.96
CA VAL A 242 0.40 -9.02 10.44
C VAL A 242 1.71 -9.09 11.19
N THR A 243 2.79 -9.27 10.44
CA THR A 243 4.16 -9.19 10.96
C THR A 243 4.85 -7.98 10.39
N ILE A 244 5.46 -7.16 11.25
CA ILE A 244 6.30 -6.02 10.86
C ILE A 244 7.77 -6.39 11.08
N THR A 245 8.60 -6.06 10.10
CA THR A 245 10.04 -6.30 10.14
C THR A 245 10.81 -5.00 9.92
N GLY A 246 11.90 -4.85 10.65
CA GLY A 246 12.81 -3.71 10.48
C GLY A 246 12.43 -2.44 11.23
N ILE A 247 11.15 -2.17 11.51
CA ILE A 247 10.69 -0.99 12.27
C ILE A 247 9.72 -1.38 13.40
N PRO A 248 9.52 -0.53 14.42
CA PRO A 248 8.52 -0.78 15.45
C PRO A 248 7.08 -0.79 14.89
N ALA A 249 6.28 -1.78 15.27
CA ALA A 249 4.93 -1.98 14.73
C ALA A 249 3.91 -0.90 15.12
N ASN A 250 4.17 -0.17 16.22
CA ASN A 250 3.31 0.89 16.74
C ASN A 250 3.64 2.28 16.17
N THR A 251 4.06 2.35 14.91
CA THR A 251 4.45 3.59 14.22
C THR A 251 3.54 3.86 13.04
N HIS A 252 3.37 5.13 12.69
CA HIS A 252 2.71 5.52 11.44
C HIS A 252 3.38 4.84 10.23
N PHE A 253 4.71 4.81 10.19
CA PHE A 253 5.50 4.09 9.18
C PHE A 253 5.04 2.63 8.99
N ALA A 254 4.91 1.86 10.07
CA ALA A 254 4.45 0.47 9.98
C ALA A 254 3.02 0.35 9.45
N ASN A 255 2.13 1.27 9.84
CA ASN A 255 0.75 1.32 9.36
C ASN A 255 0.69 1.52 7.84
N ILE A 256 1.43 2.50 7.31
CA ILE A 256 1.46 2.77 5.85
C ILE A 256 1.96 1.57 5.06
N LEU A 257 2.98 0.85 5.55
CA LEU A 257 3.47 -0.37 4.89
C LEU A 257 2.39 -1.45 4.79
N VAL A 258 1.64 -1.67 5.88
CA VAL A 258 0.55 -2.65 5.92
C VAL A 258 -0.61 -2.21 5.04
N GLU A 259 -0.99 -0.93 5.10
CA GLU A 259 -2.06 -0.39 4.28
C GLU A 259 -1.78 -0.57 2.79
N ALA A 260 -0.58 -0.20 2.35
CA ALA A 260 -0.20 -0.29 0.94
C ALA A 260 -0.27 -1.74 0.44
N ASP A 261 0.27 -2.69 1.22
CA ASP A 261 0.25 -4.13 0.90
C ASP A 261 -1.17 -4.71 0.89
N TYR A 262 -1.98 -4.35 1.90
CA TYR A 262 -3.37 -4.77 2.02
C TYR A 262 -4.19 -4.31 0.80
N ARG A 263 -4.14 -3.01 0.47
CA ARG A 263 -4.85 -2.45 -0.68
C ARG A 263 -4.37 -3.03 -2.00
N MET A 264 -3.05 -3.23 -2.16
CA MET A 264 -2.49 -3.84 -3.36
C MET A 264 -3.06 -5.25 -3.57
N LYS A 265 -3.16 -6.04 -2.51
CA LYS A 265 -3.75 -7.38 -2.56
C LYS A 265 -5.24 -7.33 -2.88
N LEU A 266 -6.01 -6.41 -2.29
CA LEU A 266 -7.44 -6.19 -2.63
C LEU A 266 -7.63 -5.81 -4.11
N ILE A 267 -6.76 -4.97 -4.66
CA ILE A 267 -6.74 -4.62 -6.08
C ILE A 267 -6.39 -5.86 -6.93
N GLY A 268 -5.40 -6.65 -6.50
CA GLY A 268 -4.98 -7.87 -7.18
C GLY A 268 -6.11 -8.88 -7.35
N ILE A 269 -6.99 -8.99 -6.37
CA ILE A 269 -8.15 -9.91 -6.39
C ILE A 269 -9.42 -9.30 -6.95
N GLY A 270 -9.42 -8.00 -7.24
CA GLY A 270 -10.59 -7.29 -7.76
C GLY A 270 -11.65 -6.95 -6.71
N LEU A 271 -11.33 -7.00 -5.42
CA LEU A 271 -12.21 -6.51 -4.35
C LEU A 271 -12.11 -4.99 -4.15
N GLU A 272 -10.98 -4.39 -4.51
CA GLU A 272 -10.82 -2.93 -4.59
C GLU A 272 -10.64 -2.51 -6.04
N VAL A 273 -11.42 -1.51 -6.48
CA VAL A 273 -11.26 -0.90 -7.79
C VAL A 273 -10.32 0.30 -7.65
N PRO A 274 -9.11 0.25 -8.24
CA PRO A 274 -8.15 1.34 -8.11
C PRO A 274 -8.64 2.59 -8.87
N PRO A 275 -8.19 3.80 -8.47
CA PRO A 275 -8.55 5.06 -9.15
C PRO A 275 -7.86 5.24 -10.52
N VAL A 276 -7.25 4.18 -11.05
CA VAL A 276 -6.56 4.13 -12.34
C VAL A 276 -6.98 2.86 -13.08
N ARG A 277 -6.83 2.85 -14.40
CA ARG A 277 -7.15 1.65 -15.20
C ARG A 277 -6.05 0.60 -15.02
N LEU A 278 -6.30 -0.37 -14.16
CA LEU A 278 -5.43 -1.50 -13.90
C LEU A 278 -6.27 -2.78 -13.86
N LYS A 279 -5.95 -3.77 -14.70
CA LYS A 279 -6.62 -5.08 -14.61
C LYS A 279 -5.99 -5.88 -13.47
N SER A 280 -6.85 -6.37 -12.60
CA SER A 280 -6.49 -7.24 -11.48
C SER A 280 -5.83 -8.55 -11.96
N TYR A 281 -5.12 -9.22 -11.07
CA TYR A 281 -4.69 -10.61 -11.31
C TYR A 281 -5.91 -11.51 -11.55
N ALA A 282 -6.99 -11.23 -10.83
CA ALA A 282 -8.26 -11.93 -10.93
C ALA A 282 -8.82 -12.03 -12.35
N GLU A 283 -8.81 -10.91 -13.06
CA GLU A 283 -9.28 -10.80 -14.44
C GLU A 283 -8.36 -11.49 -15.47
N ARG A 284 -7.10 -11.74 -15.10
CA ARG A 284 -6.07 -12.29 -16.00
C ARG A 284 -5.88 -13.80 -15.83
N ALA A 285 -6.06 -14.29 -14.62
CA ALA A 285 -5.81 -15.67 -14.29
C ALA A 285 -6.94 -16.56 -14.83
N ASN A 286 -6.59 -17.75 -15.33
CA ASN A 286 -7.58 -18.75 -15.71
C ASN A 286 -7.89 -19.66 -14.52
N ALA A 287 -9.07 -20.29 -14.52
CA ALA A 287 -9.54 -21.15 -13.41
C ALA A 287 -8.54 -22.26 -13.02
N ALA A 288 -7.81 -22.81 -14.00
CA ALA A 288 -6.82 -23.85 -13.75
C ALA A 288 -5.53 -23.30 -13.12
N SER A 289 -5.12 -22.07 -13.46
CA SER A 289 -4.00 -21.37 -12.83
C SER A 289 -4.36 -20.93 -11.40
N LEU A 290 -5.59 -20.50 -11.18
CA LEU A 290 -6.08 -20.06 -9.86
C LEU A 290 -6.13 -21.19 -8.82
N GLN A 291 -6.58 -22.38 -9.22
CA GLN A 291 -6.56 -23.56 -8.34
C GLN A 291 -5.13 -24.04 -8.00
N ARG A 292 -4.16 -23.77 -8.88
CA ARG A 292 -2.77 -24.22 -8.73
C ARG A 292 -1.87 -23.19 -8.05
N ASN A 293 -2.19 -21.91 -8.15
CA ASN A 293 -1.42 -20.77 -7.65
C ASN A 293 -2.23 -19.93 -6.64
N ALA A 294 -3.12 -20.56 -5.86
CA ALA A 294 -4.00 -19.89 -4.91
C ALA A 294 -3.28 -19.03 -3.85
N MET A 295 -1.95 -19.19 -3.71
CA MET A 295 -1.11 -18.45 -2.77
C MET A 295 -0.01 -17.66 -3.49
N GLN A 296 -0.35 -16.93 -4.55
CA GLN A 296 0.60 -16.03 -5.19
C GLN A 296 1.03 -14.93 -4.19
N ARG A 297 2.34 -14.78 -3.99
CA ARG A 297 2.91 -13.71 -3.15
C ARG A 297 3.46 -12.59 -4.01
N TRP A 298 3.11 -11.36 -3.63
CA TRP A 298 3.62 -10.12 -4.20
C TRP A 298 4.34 -9.33 -3.11
N TYR A 299 5.35 -8.56 -3.52
CA TYR A 299 6.18 -7.78 -2.63
C TYR A 299 6.41 -6.40 -3.24
N PHE A 300 6.25 -5.36 -2.42
CA PHE A 300 6.80 -4.07 -2.74
C PHE A 300 8.30 -4.06 -2.47
N VAL A 301 9.08 -3.64 -3.46
CA VAL A 301 10.51 -3.42 -3.30
C VAL A 301 10.89 -2.05 -3.85
N PRO A 302 11.94 -1.42 -3.31
CA PRO A 302 12.43 -0.15 -3.83
C PRO A 302 12.78 -0.23 -5.32
N ASP A 303 12.42 0.81 -6.07
CA ASP A 303 12.78 0.98 -7.48
C ASP A 303 13.69 2.21 -7.65
N TYR A 304 14.86 2.14 -7.03
CA TYR A 304 15.90 3.17 -7.11
C TYR A 304 17.03 2.68 -8.01
N GLU A 305 17.59 3.58 -8.82
CA GLU A 305 18.71 3.26 -9.70
C GLU A 305 20.01 3.18 -8.89
N THR A 306 20.35 4.26 -8.19
CA THR A 306 21.57 4.33 -7.36
C THR A 306 21.50 5.53 -6.42
N VAL A 307 22.15 5.44 -5.27
CA VAL A 307 22.52 6.63 -4.50
C VAL A 307 23.83 7.17 -5.07
N CYS A 308 23.79 8.35 -5.65
CA CYS A 308 24.98 9.03 -6.14
C CYS A 308 25.59 9.87 -5.03
N ILE A 309 26.90 9.93 -4.97
CA ILE A 309 27.66 10.72 -3.99
C ILE A 309 28.54 11.69 -4.78
N SER A 310 28.65 12.93 -4.32
CA SER A 310 29.56 13.92 -4.91
C SER A 310 31.02 13.54 -4.73
N ASP A 311 31.91 14.09 -5.56
CA ASP A 311 33.34 13.79 -5.54
C ASP A 311 34.00 14.07 -4.18
N ASP A 312 33.51 15.08 -3.46
CA ASP A 312 33.98 15.46 -2.12
C ASP A 312 33.31 14.66 -0.98
N GLY A 313 32.32 13.80 -1.29
CA GLY A 313 31.57 13.03 -0.30
C GLY A 313 30.61 13.86 0.56
N LEU A 314 30.38 15.13 0.22
CA LEU A 314 29.57 16.07 1.02
C LEU A 314 28.11 16.17 0.56
N ALA A 315 27.75 15.55 -0.55
CA ALA A 315 26.39 15.49 -1.05
C ALA A 315 26.04 14.07 -1.50
N ALA A 316 24.80 13.66 -1.26
CA ALA A 316 24.21 12.46 -1.80
C ALA A 316 22.90 12.78 -2.53
N GLU A 317 22.66 12.10 -3.64
CA GLU A 317 21.45 12.18 -4.45
C GLU A 317 20.81 10.80 -4.54
N ILE A 318 19.52 10.71 -4.23
CA ILE A 318 18.73 9.49 -4.38
C ILE A 318 18.15 9.49 -5.80
N ARG A 319 18.78 8.73 -6.72
CA ARG A 319 18.33 8.59 -8.12
C ARG A 319 17.44 7.38 -8.33
N GLY A 320 16.49 7.54 -9.23
CA GLY A 320 15.39 6.58 -9.37
C GLY A 320 14.40 6.77 -8.22
N HIS A 321 13.13 6.54 -8.53
CA HIS A 321 12.05 6.93 -7.66
C HIS A 321 10.91 5.93 -7.78
N GLY A 322 10.45 5.47 -6.63
CA GLY A 322 9.22 4.74 -6.52
C GLY A 322 9.43 3.35 -5.96
N VAL A 323 8.36 2.59 -6.09
CA VAL A 323 8.24 1.25 -5.58
C VAL A 323 7.80 0.40 -6.75
N LYS A 324 8.43 -0.77 -6.91
CA LYS A 324 7.99 -1.77 -7.86
C LYS A 324 7.33 -2.91 -7.12
N LEU A 325 6.30 -3.46 -7.76
CA LEU A 325 5.66 -4.68 -7.32
C LEU A 325 6.36 -5.84 -8.02
N VAL A 326 6.81 -6.83 -7.24
CA VAL A 326 7.45 -8.05 -7.76
C VAL A 326 6.76 -9.30 -7.25
N GLY A 327 6.73 -10.35 -8.05
CA GLY A 327 6.31 -11.68 -7.61
C GLY A 327 7.38 -12.38 -6.79
N ALA A 328 7.02 -13.46 -6.09
CA ALA A 328 7.96 -14.30 -5.35
C ALA A 328 9.20 -14.72 -6.17
N ASN A 329 9.03 -15.03 -7.45
CA ASN A 329 10.10 -15.49 -8.34
C ASN A 329 11.20 -14.45 -8.58
N GLU A 330 10.87 -13.16 -8.42
CA GLU A 330 11.77 -12.03 -8.68
C GLU A 330 12.35 -11.44 -7.39
N LEU A 331 11.85 -11.87 -6.22
CA LEU A 331 12.34 -11.40 -4.94
C LEU A 331 13.74 -11.95 -4.66
N VAL A 332 14.69 -11.04 -4.46
CA VAL A 332 16.03 -11.33 -3.96
C VAL A 332 16.02 -11.09 -2.45
N ARG A 333 16.33 -12.12 -1.66
CA ARG A 333 16.45 -12.01 -0.21
C ARG A 333 17.72 -11.26 0.18
N ALA A 334 17.78 -10.78 1.43
CA ALA A 334 18.93 -10.05 1.97
C ALA A 334 20.26 -10.86 1.95
N ASP A 335 20.19 -12.19 1.82
CA ASP A 335 21.33 -13.10 1.66
C ASP A 335 21.78 -13.29 0.19
N GLY A 336 21.15 -12.57 -0.75
CA GLY A 336 21.42 -12.67 -2.18
C GLY A 336 20.76 -13.87 -2.86
N THR A 337 20.02 -14.71 -2.12
CA THR A 337 19.31 -15.84 -2.71
C THR A 337 18.03 -15.39 -3.38
N ARG A 338 17.76 -15.91 -4.58
CA ARG A 338 16.46 -15.77 -5.23
C ARG A 338 15.52 -16.83 -4.69
N MET A 339 14.27 -16.45 -4.44
CA MET A 339 13.22 -17.44 -4.18
C MET A 339 12.98 -18.25 -5.46
N GLU A 340 13.62 -19.42 -5.57
CA GLU A 340 13.38 -20.36 -6.66
C GLU A 340 11.93 -20.87 -6.60
N THR A 341 11.08 -20.21 -7.36
CA THR A 341 9.74 -20.71 -7.66
C THR A 341 9.83 -21.26 -9.08
N ASN A 342 9.85 -22.58 -9.20
CA ASN A 342 10.15 -23.31 -10.44
C ASN A 342 9.20 -23.03 -11.63
N ARG A 343 8.24 -22.11 -11.52
CA ARG A 343 7.25 -21.80 -12.58
C ARG A 343 6.81 -20.33 -12.56
N VAL A 344 6.81 -19.72 -13.74
CA VAL A 344 6.39 -18.33 -14.00
C VAL A 344 4.88 -18.26 -14.19
N ASP A 345 4.15 -17.59 -13.29
CA ASP A 345 2.74 -17.24 -13.50
C ASP A 345 2.65 -15.95 -14.32
N GLN A 346 2.36 -16.08 -15.62
CA GLN A 346 2.24 -14.94 -16.54
C GLN A 346 1.15 -13.94 -16.15
N ALA A 347 0.09 -14.37 -15.45
CA ALA A 347 -0.94 -13.45 -14.98
C ALA A 347 -0.41 -12.58 -13.84
N SER A 348 0.34 -13.18 -12.91
CA SER A 348 1.00 -12.48 -11.81
C SER A 348 2.08 -11.52 -12.31
N GLU A 349 2.92 -11.97 -13.23
CA GLU A 349 3.99 -11.14 -13.81
C GLU A 349 3.41 -9.89 -14.50
N ARG A 350 2.36 -10.06 -15.31
CA ARG A 350 1.68 -8.94 -15.96
C ARG A 350 0.99 -8.01 -14.97
N PHE A 351 0.43 -8.54 -13.88
CA PHE A 351 -0.13 -7.71 -12.82
C PHE A 351 0.96 -6.87 -12.15
N CYS A 352 2.10 -7.46 -11.80
CA CYS A 352 3.25 -6.77 -11.22
C CYS A 352 3.80 -5.67 -12.13
N GLN A 353 3.96 -5.96 -13.42
CA GLN A 353 4.41 -5.00 -14.44
C GLN A 353 3.43 -3.83 -14.61
N ASP A 354 2.14 -4.12 -14.74
CA ASP A 354 1.13 -3.09 -14.92
C ASP A 354 0.93 -2.26 -13.65
N PHE A 355 1.00 -2.87 -12.46
CA PHE A 355 0.93 -2.16 -11.18
C PHE A 355 2.11 -1.21 -11.04
N THR A 356 3.34 -1.69 -11.27
CA THR A 356 4.56 -0.88 -11.23
C THR A 356 4.48 0.29 -12.21
N LYS A 357 4.02 0.04 -13.45
CA LYS A 357 3.86 1.09 -14.47
C LYS A 357 2.81 2.14 -14.07
N GLN A 358 1.75 1.74 -13.38
CA GLN A 358 0.69 2.64 -12.93
C GLN A 358 0.95 3.24 -11.54
N TYR A 359 2.02 2.83 -10.84
CA TYR A 359 2.33 3.26 -9.49
C TYR A 359 2.33 4.79 -9.33
N PRO A 360 2.97 5.59 -10.23
CA PRO A 360 2.91 7.05 -10.10
C PRO A 360 1.50 7.63 -10.20
N ASN A 361 0.64 7.04 -11.04
CA ASN A 361 -0.74 7.47 -11.19
C ASN A 361 -1.62 7.02 -10.01
N LEU A 362 -1.27 5.90 -9.36
CA LEU A 362 -1.89 5.44 -8.11
C LEU A 362 -1.53 6.38 -6.97
N ALA A 363 -0.24 6.66 -6.76
CA ALA A 363 0.28 7.57 -5.74
C ALA A 363 -0.36 8.96 -5.82
N ALA A 364 -0.51 9.51 -7.03
CA ALA A 364 -1.14 10.81 -7.24
C ALA A 364 -2.63 10.88 -6.84
N LYS A 365 -3.30 9.74 -6.64
CA LYS A 365 -4.74 9.67 -6.31
C LYS A 365 -5.03 8.96 -4.99
N ALA A 366 -4.08 8.19 -4.48
CA ALA A 366 -4.19 7.40 -3.27
C ALA A 366 -2.90 7.64 -2.45
N PRO A 367 -2.92 8.58 -1.50
CA PRO A 367 -1.72 9.05 -0.78
C PRO A 367 -0.96 8.00 0.05
N VAL A 368 -1.44 6.75 0.11
CA VAL A 368 -0.71 5.64 0.73
C VAL A 368 0.46 5.16 -0.15
N TYR A 369 0.36 5.33 -1.47
CA TYR A 369 1.36 4.85 -2.43
C TYR A 369 2.42 5.93 -2.73
#